data_AF-A0A060WCE4-F1
#
_entry.id   AF-A0A060WCE4-F1
#
_cell.length_a   1.000
_cell.length_b   1.000
_cell.length_c   1.000
_cell.angle_alpha   90.00
_cell.angle_beta   90.00
_cell.angle_gamma   90.00
#
_symmetry.space_group_name_H-M   'P 1'
#
loop_
_entity.id
_entity.type
_entity.pdbx_description
1 polymer ?
#
loop_
_entity_poly.entity_id
_entity_poly.type
_entity_poly.pdbx_seq_one_letter_code
_entity_poly.pdbx_strand_id
1 'polypeptide(L)'
;MTLHLKLHRIDRLMYFLCSSVGATWREALWCHCSKDLVSTPVPVVHQVKRMVLARCCFTASIKVNLALLACSVALVGICLARSDAPRGVAVPFVFDLKATCHPPCQHAGICIRNNTCFCSRGYEGETCQYANCYPKCKNGGECLRPGKCRCPSGFGGKYCHKVKCDSGCWNGGDCIAVNGVAKCICPSSWTGSKCQEAICPQGCRNGGSCVAPGICSCPEGWLGGACHTAVCHRPCLNGGKCLSPDSCRCRPPYSGPRCEERKKVF
;
A
#
# COMPACT_ATOMS: atom_id res chain seq x y z
N MET A 1 21.08 0.37 45.67
CA MET A 1 21.34 1.14 44.43
C MET A 1 20.80 0.36 43.26
N THR A 2 20.02 1.07 42.46
CA THR A 2 19.14 0.65 41.36
C THR A 2 19.91 -0.03 40.24
N LEU A 3 19.44 -1.17 39.75
CA LEU A 3 19.89 -1.79 38.49
C LEU A 3 18.89 -1.40 37.39
N HIS A 4 19.30 -0.52 36.47
CA HIS A 4 18.57 -0.23 35.24
C HIS A 4 19.04 -1.19 34.14
N LEU A 5 18.14 -2.00 33.58
CA LEU A 5 18.36 -2.71 32.32
C LEU A 5 17.26 -2.37 31.30
N LYS A 6 17.72 -2.03 30.10
CA LYS A 6 17.00 -1.55 28.92
C LYS A 6 15.96 -2.55 28.41
N LEU A 7 14.76 -2.06 28.09
CA LEU A 7 13.79 -2.76 27.26
C LEU A 7 14.12 -2.60 25.77
N HIS A 8 14.25 -3.72 25.07
CA HIS A 8 13.92 -3.85 23.66
C HIS A 8 13.21 -5.20 23.49
N ARG A 9 11.96 -5.19 22.99
CA ARG A 9 11.23 -6.41 22.63
C ARG A 9 10.55 -6.21 21.28
N ILE A 10 11.01 -6.97 20.30
CA ILE A 10 10.38 -7.28 19.02
C ILE A 10 10.35 -8.81 18.98
N ASP A 11 9.18 -9.43 18.77
CA ASP A 11 8.99 -10.75 18.14
C ASP A 11 7.48 -10.97 17.94
N ARG A 12 6.95 -11.10 16.71
CA ARG A 12 6.99 -12.21 15.71
C ARG A 12 6.02 -13.37 16.02
N LEU A 13 5.09 -13.50 15.07
CA LEU A 13 4.32 -14.65 14.58
C LEU A 13 4.26 -15.96 15.40
N MET A 14 3.01 -16.31 15.72
CA MET A 14 2.51 -17.65 16.06
C MET A 14 2.74 -18.67 14.93
N TYR A 15 3.31 -19.81 15.29
CA TYR A 15 3.06 -21.09 14.63
C TYR A 15 2.39 -22.03 15.64
N PHE A 16 1.26 -22.61 15.26
CA PHE A 16 0.62 -23.72 15.97
C PHE A 16 1.21 -25.03 15.45
N LEU A 17 1.72 -25.87 16.36
CA LEU A 17 1.86 -27.31 16.14
C LEU A 17 1.38 -28.02 17.40
N CYS A 18 0.27 -28.74 17.24
CA CYS A 18 -0.17 -29.77 18.17
C CYS A 18 0.56 -31.06 17.79
N SER A 19 1.25 -31.69 18.73
CA SER A 19 1.74 -33.07 18.58
C SER A 19 1.74 -33.73 19.95
N SER A 20 0.96 -34.80 20.05
CA SER A 20 0.69 -35.60 21.23
C SER A 20 1.78 -36.65 21.45
N VAL A 21 2.43 -36.70 22.63
CA VAL A 21 3.05 -37.92 23.17
C VAL A 21 3.07 -37.87 24.72
N GLY A 22 2.49 -38.87 25.37
CA GLY A 22 3.05 -39.50 26.58
C GLY A 22 2.94 -38.82 27.97
N ALA A 23 2.02 -39.36 28.77
CA ALA A 23 2.24 -39.81 30.15
C ALA A 23 2.27 -38.84 31.38
N THR A 24 1.41 -39.23 32.33
CA THR A 24 1.53 -39.23 33.81
C THR A 24 1.10 -38.03 34.66
N TRP A 25 0.27 -38.39 35.63
CA TRP A 25 -0.45 -37.63 36.65
C TRP A 25 0.45 -36.78 37.57
N ARG A 26 0.11 -35.50 37.71
CA ARG A 26 -0.22 -34.81 38.98
C ARG A 26 -0.59 -33.36 38.72
N GLU A 27 -1.73 -32.97 39.31
CA GLU A 27 -2.06 -31.63 39.82
C GLU A 27 -1.83 -30.40 38.92
N ALA A 28 -2.93 -29.85 38.39
CA ALA A 28 -3.31 -28.43 38.42
C ALA A 28 -4.15 -28.05 37.19
N LEU A 29 -5.49 -28.08 37.32
CA LEU A 29 -6.35 -27.31 36.42
C LEU A 29 -6.23 -25.84 36.79
N TRP A 30 -5.38 -25.10 36.09
CA TRP A 30 -5.54 -23.66 35.95
C TRP A 30 -6.47 -23.39 34.77
N CYS A 31 -7.71 -22.99 35.06
CA CYS A 31 -8.53 -22.28 34.09
C CYS A 31 -7.90 -20.89 33.87
N HIS A 32 -7.08 -20.73 32.84
CA HIS A 32 -6.68 -19.40 32.39
C HIS A 32 -7.90 -18.71 31.75
N CYS A 33 -8.59 -17.87 32.53
CA CYS A 33 -9.39 -16.78 31.95
C CYS A 33 -8.42 -15.76 31.36
N SER A 34 -8.19 -15.81 30.04
CA SER A 34 -7.46 -14.76 29.34
C SER A 34 -8.30 -13.49 29.36
N LYS A 35 -7.87 -12.50 30.15
CA LYS A 35 -8.27 -11.10 30.00
C LYS A 35 -7.64 -10.59 28.72
N ASP A 36 -8.40 -10.55 27.65
CA ASP A 36 -8.21 -9.64 26.51
C ASP A 36 -9.55 -9.47 25.78
N LEU A 37 -10.51 -8.85 26.46
CA LEU A 37 -11.65 -8.21 25.82
C LEU A 37 -11.27 -6.74 25.62
N VAL A 38 -10.60 -6.47 24.49
CA VAL A 38 -10.71 -5.16 23.85
C VAL A 38 -12.20 -4.91 23.65
N SER A 39 -12.70 -3.87 24.30
CA SER A 39 -14.07 -3.39 24.26
C SER A 39 -14.43 -2.95 22.84
N THR A 40 -14.88 -3.91 22.03
CA THR A 40 -15.69 -3.66 20.84
C THR A 40 -17.12 -4.09 21.16
N PRO A 41 -18.13 -3.21 21.07
CA PRO A 41 -19.51 -3.63 21.14
C PRO A 41 -19.84 -4.35 19.83
N VAL A 42 -19.82 -5.68 19.86
CA VAL A 42 -20.43 -6.50 18.81
C VAL A 42 -21.92 -6.63 19.16
N PRO A 43 -22.86 -6.31 18.25
CA PRO A 43 -24.26 -6.61 18.49
C PRO A 43 -24.41 -8.12 18.37
N VAL A 44 -24.76 -8.77 19.48
CA VAL A 44 -25.14 -10.18 19.48
C VAL A 44 -26.50 -10.28 18.79
N VAL A 45 -26.49 -10.36 17.46
CA VAL A 45 -27.62 -10.85 16.69
C VAL A 45 -27.81 -12.31 17.06
N HIS A 46 -29.04 -12.66 17.43
CA HIS A 46 -29.52 -14.02 17.68
C HIS A 46 -28.79 -15.07 16.84
N GLN A 47 -27.95 -15.85 17.49
CA GLN A 47 -27.82 -17.27 17.17
C GLN A 47 -28.49 -18.00 18.32
N VAL A 48 -29.75 -18.36 18.12
CA VAL A 48 -30.38 -19.46 18.86
C VAL A 48 -29.67 -20.74 18.40
N LYS A 49 -28.40 -20.91 18.76
CA LYS A 49 -27.82 -22.24 18.82
C LYS A 49 -28.32 -22.79 20.14
N ARG A 50 -29.26 -23.74 20.05
CA ARG A 50 -29.52 -24.72 21.09
C ARG A 50 -28.16 -25.18 21.65
N MET A 51 -27.74 -24.61 22.77
CA MET A 51 -26.85 -25.29 23.68
C MET A 51 -27.71 -26.41 24.26
N VAL A 52 -27.61 -27.58 23.62
CA VAL A 52 -27.84 -28.82 24.33
C VAL A 52 -26.93 -28.73 25.54
N LEU A 53 -27.51 -28.51 26.72
CA LEU A 53 -26.79 -28.74 27.97
C LEU A 53 -26.27 -30.17 27.88
N ALA A 54 -24.97 -30.32 27.65
CA ALA A 54 -24.28 -31.53 28.01
C ALA A 54 -24.43 -31.62 29.54
N ARG A 55 -25.46 -32.34 29.98
CA ARG A 55 -25.57 -32.85 31.33
C ARG A 55 -24.28 -33.61 31.58
N CYS A 56 -23.33 -33.02 32.30
CA CYS A 56 -22.31 -33.80 32.99
C CYS A 56 -23.01 -34.51 34.16
N CYS A 57 -23.76 -35.57 33.83
CA CYS A 57 -24.14 -36.57 34.81
C CYS A 57 -22.86 -37.37 35.07
N PHE A 58 -22.09 -36.98 36.09
CA PHE A 58 -21.04 -37.85 36.60
C PHE A 58 -21.74 -39.03 37.28
N THR A 59 -21.97 -40.11 36.54
CA THR A 59 -22.17 -41.43 37.16
C THR A 59 -20.80 -41.88 37.65
N ALA A 60 -20.50 -41.59 38.92
CA ALA A 60 -19.37 -42.20 39.60
C ALA A 60 -19.60 -43.71 39.64
N SER A 61 -18.91 -44.47 38.78
CA SER A 61 -18.91 -45.94 38.87
C SER A 61 -18.16 -46.34 40.13
N ILE A 62 -18.91 -46.68 41.16
CA ILE A 62 -18.40 -47.36 42.35
C ILE A 62 -17.99 -48.77 41.90
N LYS A 63 -16.69 -49.07 41.92
CA LYS A 63 -16.19 -50.45 41.82
C LYS A 63 -16.69 -51.21 43.05
N VAL A 64 -17.71 -52.04 42.86
CA VAL A 64 -18.15 -53.01 43.86
C VAL A 64 -17.08 -54.09 43.96
N ASN A 65 -16.38 -54.16 45.08
CA ASN A 65 -15.64 -55.34 45.48
C ASN A 65 -16.26 -55.88 46.76
N LEU A 66 -16.51 -57.18 46.73
CA LEU A 66 -17.31 -57.94 47.68
C LEU A 66 -16.53 -58.16 48.99
N ALA A 67 -16.89 -57.45 50.06
CA ALA A 67 -16.63 -57.87 51.45
C ALA A 67 -17.50 -57.06 52.43
N LEU A 68 -18.51 -57.75 52.97
CA LEU A 68 -19.17 -57.63 54.29
C LEU A 68 -19.21 -56.29 55.08
N LEU A 69 -20.43 -56.05 55.60
CA LEU A 69 -20.83 -55.32 56.83
C LEU A 69 -21.26 -53.82 56.72
N ALA A 70 -22.59 -53.65 56.82
CA ALA A 70 -23.38 -52.65 57.55
C ALA A 70 -22.91 -51.17 57.62
N CYS A 71 -23.76 -50.23 57.17
CA CYS A 71 -24.62 -49.42 58.05
C CYS A 71 -25.37 -48.33 57.26
N SER A 72 -26.62 -48.13 57.63
CA SER A 72 -27.57 -47.11 57.18
C SER A 72 -27.16 -45.68 57.53
N VAL A 73 -27.19 -44.72 56.58
CA VAL A 73 -27.63 -43.33 56.83
C VAL A 73 -28.12 -42.67 55.53
N ALA A 74 -29.29 -42.03 55.63
CA ALA A 74 -29.99 -41.25 54.63
C ALA A 74 -29.21 -40.03 54.12
N LEU A 75 -29.59 -39.51 52.94
CA LEU A 75 -29.67 -38.07 52.66
C LEU A 75 -30.46 -37.84 51.35
N VAL A 76 -31.72 -37.45 51.49
CA VAL A 76 -32.55 -36.87 50.43
C VAL A 76 -32.02 -35.47 50.15
N GLY A 77 -31.31 -35.28 49.04
CA GLY A 77 -30.86 -33.97 48.58
C GLY A 77 -31.96 -33.26 47.78
N ILE A 78 -32.67 -32.32 48.40
CA ILE A 78 -33.57 -31.40 47.70
C ILE A 78 -32.71 -30.31 47.05
N CYS A 79 -32.58 -30.34 45.72
CA CYS A 79 -31.97 -29.25 44.96
C CYS A 79 -32.94 -28.06 44.85
N LEU A 80 -32.90 -27.12 45.80
CA LEU A 80 -33.46 -25.79 45.60
C LEU A 80 -32.51 -24.97 44.71
N ALA A 81 -32.62 -25.14 43.39
CA ALA A 81 -31.94 -24.28 42.44
C ALA A 81 -32.65 -22.92 42.39
N ARG A 82 -32.17 -21.96 43.18
CA ARG A 82 -32.50 -20.54 42.99
C ARG A 82 -31.80 -20.09 41.70
N SER A 83 -32.57 -19.85 40.65
CA SER A 83 -32.04 -19.31 39.40
C SER A 83 -31.72 -17.83 39.60
N ASP A 84 -30.50 -17.52 40.04
CA ASP A 84 -29.95 -16.17 39.96
C ASP A 84 -29.57 -15.88 38.49
N ALA A 85 -30.58 -15.55 37.68
CA ALA A 85 -30.34 -14.90 36.41
C ALA A 85 -29.67 -13.54 36.70
N PRO A 86 -28.54 -13.20 36.06
CA PRO A 86 -27.92 -11.90 36.27
C PRO A 86 -28.91 -10.82 35.84
N ARG A 87 -29.25 -9.92 36.77
CA ARG A 87 -30.02 -8.72 36.48
C ARG A 87 -29.28 -7.95 35.39
N GLY A 88 -29.87 -7.91 34.19
CA GLY A 88 -29.32 -7.16 33.07
C GLY A 88 -29.09 -5.71 33.49
N VAL A 89 -27.89 -5.20 33.25
CA VAL A 89 -27.62 -3.77 33.33
C VAL A 89 -28.44 -3.10 32.24
N ALA A 90 -29.49 -2.37 32.62
CA ALA A 90 -30.20 -1.49 31.71
C ALA A 90 -29.25 -0.34 31.34
N VAL A 91 -28.53 -0.49 30.23
CA VAL A 91 -27.81 0.62 29.64
C VAL A 91 -28.83 1.64 29.11
N PRO A 92 -28.62 2.95 29.30
CA PRO A 92 -29.59 4.00 28.92
C PRO A 92 -29.64 4.23 27.40
N PHE A 93 -29.06 3.32 26.60
CA PHE A 93 -29.21 3.34 25.16
C PHE A 93 -30.54 2.69 24.83
N VAL A 94 -31.55 3.52 24.58
CA VAL A 94 -32.86 3.10 24.08
C VAL A 94 -32.66 2.46 22.71
N PHE A 95 -32.44 1.15 22.69
CA PHE A 95 -32.49 0.31 21.51
C PHE A 95 -33.90 -0.27 21.43
N ASP A 96 -34.66 0.16 20.43
CA ASP A 96 -35.98 -0.40 20.16
C ASP A 96 -35.84 -1.64 19.29
N LEU A 97 -36.13 -2.83 19.84
CA LEU A 97 -36.06 -4.10 19.10
C LEU A 97 -37.02 -4.16 17.90
N LYS A 98 -38.04 -3.30 17.84
CA LYS A 98 -38.99 -3.21 16.71
C LYS A 98 -38.66 -2.06 15.75
N ALA A 99 -37.57 -1.34 15.97
CA ALA A 99 -37.16 -0.26 15.07
C ALA A 99 -37.00 -0.77 13.64
N THR A 100 -37.61 -0.04 12.70
CA THR A 100 -37.50 -0.34 11.27
C THR A 100 -36.87 0.87 10.57
N CYS A 101 -35.90 0.63 9.71
CA CYS A 101 -35.22 1.69 8.97
C CYS A 101 -35.48 1.48 7.47
N HIS A 102 -36.07 2.49 6.83
CA HIS A 102 -36.26 2.53 5.38
C HIS A 102 -35.75 3.87 4.85
N PRO A 103 -34.65 3.90 4.07
CA PRO A 103 -33.83 2.77 3.61
C PRO A 103 -33.02 2.07 4.72
N PRO A 104 -32.53 0.84 4.50
CA PRO A 104 -31.76 0.09 5.50
C PRO A 104 -30.39 0.74 5.77
N CYS A 105 -29.91 0.61 7.01
CA CYS A 105 -28.58 1.06 7.41
C CYS A 105 -27.50 0.27 6.65
N GLN A 106 -26.55 0.97 6.03
CA GLN A 106 -25.43 0.39 5.29
C GLN A 106 -24.24 0.07 6.22
N HIS A 107 -23.23 -0.63 5.69
CA HIS A 107 -21.94 -0.90 6.37
C HIS A 107 -22.05 -1.46 7.81
N ALA A 108 -22.98 -2.40 8.02
CA ALA A 108 -23.27 -2.99 9.32
C ALA A 108 -23.70 -1.95 10.39
N GLY A 109 -24.39 -0.90 9.99
CA GLY A 109 -25.13 -0.03 10.90
C GLY A 109 -26.35 -0.74 11.51
N ILE A 110 -26.72 -0.37 12.72
CA ILE A 110 -27.83 -0.96 13.48
C ILE A 110 -28.97 0.06 13.57
N CYS A 111 -30.20 -0.34 13.29
CA CYS A 111 -31.37 0.52 13.47
C CYS A 111 -31.71 0.60 14.97
N ILE A 112 -31.63 1.79 15.57
CA ILE A 112 -31.87 1.98 17.02
C ILE A 112 -33.25 2.54 17.33
N ARG A 113 -33.80 3.32 16.39
CA ARG A 113 -35.15 3.87 16.36
C ARG A 113 -35.61 3.94 14.91
N ASN A 114 -36.90 4.16 14.69
CA ASN A 114 -37.46 4.28 13.35
C ASN A 114 -36.67 5.32 12.54
N ASN A 115 -36.10 4.90 11.41
CA ASN A 115 -35.23 5.69 10.53
C ASN A 115 -33.99 6.34 11.22
N THR A 116 -33.51 5.79 12.34
CA THR A 116 -32.28 6.24 13.01
C THR A 116 -31.26 5.10 13.06
N CYS A 117 -30.17 5.26 12.32
CA CYS A 117 -29.07 4.29 12.28
C CYS A 117 -27.95 4.65 13.26
N PHE A 118 -27.46 3.66 14.00
CA PHE A 118 -26.20 3.72 14.72
C PHE A 118 -25.10 3.11 13.86
N CYS A 119 -24.14 3.93 13.46
CA CYS A 119 -23.12 3.54 12.51
C CYS A 119 -21.96 2.78 13.15
N SER A 120 -21.47 1.78 12.43
CA SER A 120 -20.22 1.10 12.74
C SER A 120 -19.04 2.07 12.70
N ARG A 121 -17.96 1.74 13.41
CA ARG A 121 -16.79 2.62 13.57
C ARG A 121 -16.23 3.05 12.20
N GLY A 122 -16.12 4.36 12.01
CA GLY A 122 -15.60 4.95 10.77
C GLY A 122 -16.64 5.13 9.66
N TYR A 123 -17.92 5.03 9.95
CA TYR A 123 -19.01 5.37 9.03
C TYR A 123 -19.91 6.45 9.63
N GLU A 124 -20.51 7.27 8.79
CA GLU A 124 -21.37 8.40 9.16
C GLU A 124 -22.47 8.63 8.11
N GLY A 125 -23.39 9.54 8.43
CA GLY A 125 -24.60 9.82 7.66
C GLY A 125 -25.84 9.13 8.21
N GLU A 126 -27.01 9.52 7.72
CA GLU A 126 -28.33 9.05 8.21
C GLU A 126 -28.52 7.54 8.08
N THR A 127 -27.90 6.94 7.07
CA THR A 127 -27.97 5.50 6.77
C THR A 127 -26.60 4.85 6.83
N CYS A 128 -25.61 5.50 7.45
CA CYS A 128 -24.21 5.04 7.50
C CYS A 128 -23.58 4.85 6.12
N GLN A 129 -24.01 5.66 5.16
CA GLN A 129 -23.61 5.58 3.77
C GLN A 129 -22.20 6.13 3.52
N TYR A 130 -21.73 7.08 4.34
CA TYR A 130 -20.44 7.74 4.14
C TYR A 130 -19.37 7.09 4.99
N ALA A 131 -18.23 6.76 4.38
CA ALA A 131 -17.05 6.32 5.12
C ALA A 131 -16.27 7.55 5.63
N ASN A 132 -15.95 7.55 6.91
CA ASN A 132 -15.10 8.55 7.54
C ASN A 132 -13.64 8.04 7.57
N CYS A 133 -12.78 8.69 6.79
CA CYS A 133 -11.35 8.40 6.75
C CYS A 133 -10.59 9.31 7.72
N TYR A 134 -9.86 8.72 8.66
CA TYR A 134 -8.89 9.44 9.48
C TYR A 134 -7.49 8.82 9.35
N PRO A 135 -6.46 9.61 8.99
CA PRO A 135 -6.49 10.98 8.46
C PRO A 135 -7.37 11.16 7.21
N LYS A 136 -7.89 12.39 7.03
CA LYS A 136 -8.70 12.75 5.85
C LYS A 136 -7.88 12.60 4.57
N CYS A 137 -8.52 12.10 3.51
CA CYS A 137 -7.93 12.04 2.17
C CYS A 137 -7.57 13.45 1.69
N LYS A 138 -6.35 13.64 1.18
CA LYS A 138 -5.86 14.94 0.68
C LYS A 138 -6.05 15.04 -0.84
N ASN A 139 -5.83 16.24 -1.39
CA ASN A 139 -5.78 16.51 -2.83
C ASN A 139 -7.02 16.02 -3.61
N GLY A 140 -8.22 16.18 -3.03
CA GLY A 140 -9.48 15.75 -3.65
C GLY A 140 -9.70 14.23 -3.65
N GLY A 141 -8.94 13.46 -2.85
CA GLY A 141 -9.17 12.04 -2.69
C GLY A 141 -10.50 11.72 -2.00
N GLU A 142 -11.15 10.65 -2.44
CA GLU A 142 -12.44 10.19 -1.93
C GLU A 142 -12.26 9.04 -0.93
N CYS A 143 -12.98 9.05 0.19
CA CYS A 143 -12.92 7.97 1.16
C CYS A 143 -13.82 6.81 0.73
N LEU A 144 -13.23 5.65 0.42
CA LEU A 144 -13.99 4.46 0.02
C LEU A 144 -14.41 3.63 1.23
N ARG A 145 -13.56 3.55 2.25
CA ARG A 145 -13.78 2.82 3.50
C ARG A 145 -12.84 3.38 4.57
N PRO A 146 -13.08 3.13 5.87
CA PRO A 146 -12.23 3.62 6.94
C PRO A 146 -10.74 3.35 6.66
N GLY A 147 -9.96 4.43 6.53
CA GLY A 147 -8.51 4.37 6.30
C GLY A 147 -8.05 4.03 4.88
N LYS A 148 -8.95 3.97 3.89
CA LYS A 148 -8.61 3.78 2.46
C LYS A 148 -9.22 4.84 1.58
N CYS A 149 -8.35 5.61 0.92
CA CYS A 149 -8.72 6.64 -0.03
C CYS A 149 -8.59 6.16 -1.48
N ARG A 150 -9.48 6.62 -2.35
CA ARG A 150 -9.33 6.65 -3.80
C ARG A 150 -8.67 7.97 -4.18
N CYS A 151 -7.47 7.90 -4.74
CA CYS A 151 -6.74 9.10 -5.14
C CYS A 151 -7.06 9.48 -6.59
N PRO A 152 -7.16 10.79 -6.89
CA PRO A 152 -7.24 11.25 -8.27
C PRO A 152 -5.93 11.00 -9.00
N SER A 153 -5.98 11.05 -10.33
CA SER A 153 -4.80 10.95 -11.21
C SER A 153 -3.75 11.98 -10.79
N GLY A 154 -2.48 11.59 -10.78
CA GLY A 154 -1.41 12.44 -10.30
C GLY A 154 -1.12 12.36 -8.80
N PHE A 155 -1.90 11.61 -8.02
CA PHE A 155 -1.72 11.48 -6.57
C PHE A 155 -1.69 10.02 -6.09
N GLY A 156 -1.09 9.80 -4.93
CA GLY A 156 -0.89 8.49 -4.36
C GLY A 156 -0.56 8.49 -2.87
N GLY A 157 -0.25 7.30 -2.37
CA GLY A 157 -0.12 7.03 -0.94
C GLY A 157 -1.45 6.77 -0.25
N LYS A 158 -1.41 6.28 1.00
CA LYS A 158 -2.59 5.83 1.76
C LYS A 158 -3.69 6.90 1.90
N TYR A 159 -3.29 8.17 1.93
CA TYR A 159 -4.17 9.32 2.12
C TYR A 159 -4.07 10.36 0.99
N CYS A 160 -3.58 9.95 -0.19
CA CYS A 160 -3.42 10.82 -1.36
C CYS A 160 -2.52 12.05 -1.13
N HIS A 161 -1.59 11.95 -0.18
CA HIS A 161 -0.67 13.02 0.18
C HIS A 161 0.59 13.07 -0.70
N LYS A 162 0.90 11.97 -1.41
CA LYS A 162 2.05 11.92 -2.32
C LYS A 162 1.59 12.29 -3.71
N VAL A 163 2.40 13.04 -4.43
CA VAL A 163 2.23 13.22 -5.88
C VAL A 163 2.78 11.98 -6.57
N LYS A 164 2.08 11.50 -7.59
CA LYS A 164 2.47 10.34 -8.39
C LYS A 164 2.41 10.72 -9.86
N CYS A 165 3.55 10.74 -10.54
CA CYS A 165 3.62 10.88 -11.98
C CYS A 165 3.45 9.49 -12.62
N ASP A 166 2.60 9.37 -13.64
CA ASP A 166 2.15 8.05 -14.18
C ASP A 166 3.29 7.10 -14.57
N SER A 167 4.41 7.63 -15.04
CA SER A 167 5.62 6.86 -15.39
C SER A 167 6.86 7.29 -14.62
N GLY A 168 6.71 8.09 -13.57
CA GLY A 168 7.82 8.78 -12.92
C GLY A 168 8.50 9.82 -13.82
N CYS A 169 9.41 10.57 -13.21
CA CYS A 169 10.27 11.55 -13.89
C CYS A 169 11.65 10.94 -14.07
N TRP A 170 12.23 11.11 -15.26
CA TRP A 170 13.51 10.53 -15.65
C TRP A 170 14.66 11.46 -15.29
N ASN A 171 15.90 10.95 -15.35
CA ASN A 171 17.13 11.73 -15.25
C ASN A 171 17.21 12.65 -14.01
N GLY A 172 16.63 12.22 -12.89
CA GLY A 172 16.61 12.97 -11.64
C GLY A 172 15.58 14.11 -11.59
N GLY A 173 14.56 14.09 -12.45
CA GLY A 173 13.44 15.02 -12.36
C GLY A 173 12.59 14.81 -11.12
N ASP A 174 12.06 15.89 -10.57
CA ASP A 174 11.18 15.89 -9.40
C ASP A 174 9.70 15.89 -9.82
N CYS A 175 8.92 14.99 -9.23
CA CYS A 175 7.48 14.91 -9.48
C CYS A 175 6.72 15.80 -8.48
N ILE A 176 6.12 16.88 -8.95
CA ILE A 176 5.36 17.81 -8.11
C ILE A 176 3.96 18.06 -8.68
N ALA A 177 3.03 18.51 -7.83
CA ALA A 177 1.70 18.91 -8.27
C ALA A 177 1.68 20.41 -8.53
N VAL A 178 1.47 20.82 -9.77
CA VAL A 178 1.29 22.21 -10.18
C VAL A 178 -0.17 22.40 -10.58
N ASN A 179 -0.90 23.27 -9.88
CA ASN A 179 -2.33 23.51 -10.11
C ASN A 179 -3.19 22.22 -10.09
N GLY A 180 -2.87 21.28 -9.19
CA GLY A 180 -3.59 20.02 -9.07
C GLY A 180 -3.23 18.96 -10.12
N VAL A 181 -2.30 19.25 -11.03
CA VAL A 181 -1.80 18.30 -12.04
C VAL A 181 -0.38 17.88 -11.70
N ALA A 182 -0.11 16.58 -11.69
CA ALA A 182 1.24 16.07 -11.51
C ALA A 182 2.10 16.39 -12.74
N LYS A 183 3.22 17.07 -12.53
CA LYS A 183 4.21 17.44 -13.55
C LYS A 183 5.61 17.13 -13.06
N CYS A 184 6.49 16.81 -14.01
CA CYS A 184 7.91 16.66 -13.75
C CYS A 184 8.60 18.02 -13.88
N ILE A 185 9.35 18.42 -12.86
CA ILE A 185 10.35 19.48 -12.95
C ILE A 185 11.67 18.82 -13.33
N CYS A 186 12.23 19.26 -14.45
CA CYS A 186 13.46 18.71 -14.99
C CYS A 186 14.68 19.51 -14.54
N PRO A 187 15.84 18.87 -14.37
CA PRO A 187 17.10 19.57 -14.23
C PRO A 187 17.39 20.43 -15.47
N SER A 188 18.22 21.46 -15.34
CA SER A 188 18.54 22.42 -16.40
C SER A 188 19.09 21.82 -17.69
N SER A 189 19.56 20.57 -17.65
CA SER A 189 20.09 19.83 -18.79
C SER A 189 19.09 18.89 -19.47
N TRP A 190 17.85 18.81 -18.98
CA TRP A 190 16.81 17.93 -19.50
C TRP A 190 15.50 18.68 -19.74
N THR A 191 14.71 18.19 -20.67
CA THR A 191 13.41 18.76 -21.05
C THR A 191 12.40 17.65 -21.39
N GLY A 192 11.19 18.06 -21.73
CA GLY A 192 10.06 17.19 -22.02
C GLY A 192 9.19 16.90 -20.80
N SER A 193 8.02 16.30 -21.03
CA SER A 193 7.00 16.06 -19.99
C SER A 193 7.46 15.13 -18.86
N LYS A 194 8.47 14.30 -19.11
CA LYS A 194 9.05 13.33 -18.16
C LYS A 194 10.55 13.52 -17.99
N CYS A 195 11.13 14.63 -18.47
CA CYS A 195 12.58 14.87 -18.47
C CYS A 195 13.36 13.85 -19.32
N GLN A 196 12.74 13.34 -20.39
CA GLN A 196 13.32 12.33 -21.26
C GLN A 196 14.27 12.89 -22.32
N GLU A 197 14.15 14.18 -22.65
CA GLU A 197 14.93 14.81 -23.73
C GLU A 197 16.15 15.52 -23.14
N ALA A 198 17.34 15.22 -23.65
CA ALA A 198 18.54 15.93 -23.25
C ALA A 198 18.61 17.30 -23.95
N ILE A 199 19.12 18.31 -23.24
CA ILE A 199 19.37 19.64 -23.79
C ILE A 199 20.84 19.73 -24.22
N CYS A 200 21.06 20.11 -25.48
CA CYS A 200 22.37 20.42 -26.03
C CYS A 200 22.45 21.93 -26.28
N PRO A 201 23.10 22.75 -25.42
CA PRO A 201 23.07 24.21 -25.50
C PRO A 201 23.60 24.78 -26.82
N GLN A 202 24.60 24.13 -27.41
CA GLN A 202 25.19 24.52 -28.70
C GLN A 202 24.38 24.01 -29.90
N GLY A 203 23.39 23.15 -29.66
CA GLY A 203 22.66 22.39 -30.68
C GLY A 203 23.53 21.34 -31.38
N CYS A 204 22.90 20.30 -31.92
CA CYS A 204 23.56 19.33 -32.77
C CYS A 204 23.29 19.72 -34.24
N ARG A 205 24.35 20.01 -34.99
CA ARG A 205 24.24 20.42 -36.41
C ARG A 205 24.26 19.23 -37.35
N ASN A 206 23.96 19.47 -38.62
CA ASN A 206 24.13 18.51 -39.72
C ASN A 206 23.42 17.16 -39.49
N GLY A 207 22.24 17.17 -38.85
CA GLY A 207 21.47 15.95 -38.57
C GLY A 207 21.90 15.20 -37.31
N GLY A 208 22.79 15.76 -36.48
CA GLY A 208 23.13 15.19 -35.18
C GLY A 208 21.94 15.23 -34.20
N SER A 209 21.89 14.26 -33.29
CA SER A 209 20.86 14.15 -32.25
C SER A 209 21.47 14.28 -30.85
N CYS A 210 20.80 15.00 -29.95
CA CYS A 210 21.25 15.14 -28.56
C CYS A 210 20.94 13.85 -27.80
N VAL A 211 21.97 13.10 -27.42
CA VAL A 211 21.81 11.81 -26.71
C VAL A 211 22.01 11.94 -25.20
N ALA A 212 22.77 12.95 -24.78
CA ALA A 212 22.98 13.29 -23.39
C ALA A 212 23.26 14.80 -23.27
N PRO A 213 23.16 15.38 -22.07
CA PRO A 213 23.46 16.79 -21.82
C PRO A 213 24.76 17.25 -22.49
N GLY A 214 24.65 18.13 -23.49
CA GLY A 214 25.80 18.64 -24.24
C GLY A 214 26.55 17.63 -25.13
N ILE A 215 26.04 16.40 -25.29
CA ILE A 215 26.64 15.34 -26.10
C ILE A 215 25.74 15.05 -27.30
N CYS A 216 26.27 15.34 -28.49
CA CYS A 216 25.63 15.04 -29.75
C CYS A 216 26.11 13.71 -30.33
N SER A 217 25.18 12.87 -30.76
CA SER A 217 25.46 11.76 -31.67
C SER A 217 25.48 12.29 -33.09
N CYS A 218 26.63 12.18 -33.75
CA CYS A 218 26.83 12.70 -35.10
C CYS A 218 26.60 11.62 -36.16
N PRO A 219 26.03 11.97 -37.32
CA PRO A 219 25.97 11.07 -38.46
C PRO A 219 27.37 10.84 -39.03
N GLU A 220 27.50 9.79 -39.85
CA GLU A 220 28.76 9.41 -40.48
C GLU A 220 29.39 10.57 -41.26
N GLY A 221 30.71 10.72 -41.15
CA GLY A 221 31.45 11.84 -41.76
C GLY A 221 31.33 13.18 -41.03
N TRP A 222 30.71 13.24 -39.85
CA TRP A 222 30.69 14.42 -38.99
C TRP A 222 31.28 14.13 -37.60
N LEU A 223 32.08 15.05 -37.08
CA LEU A 223 32.72 14.98 -35.77
C LEU A 223 32.59 16.31 -35.01
N GLY A 224 33.04 16.28 -33.75
CA GLY A 224 33.02 17.40 -32.81
C GLY A 224 31.77 17.42 -31.93
N GLY A 225 31.82 18.15 -30.80
CA GLY A 225 30.75 18.14 -29.80
C GLY A 225 29.37 18.63 -30.29
N ALA A 226 29.34 19.36 -31.41
CA ALA A 226 28.12 19.85 -32.06
C ALA A 226 27.95 19.32 -33.51
N CYS A 227 28.69 18.28 -33.90
CA CYS A 227 28.68 17.72 -35.25
C CYS A 227 28.98 18.74 -36.35
N HIS A 228 29.91 19.67 -36.09
CA HIS A 228 30.22 20.78 -36.99
C HIS A 228 31.46 20.52 -37.86
N THR A 229 32.28 19.53 -37.53
CA THR A 229 33.50 19.20 -38.27
C THR A 229 33.20 18.11 -39.30
N ALA A 230 33.24 18.43 -40.58
CA ALA A 230 33.14 17.43 -41.63
C ALA A 230 34.45 16.63 -41.74
N VAL A 231 34.31 15.33 -41.95
CA VAL A 231 35.40 14.38 -42.20
C VAL A 231 35.21 13.78 -43.58
N CYS A 232 36.25 13.88 -44.39
CA CYS A 232 36.29 13.26 -45.70
C CYS A 232 37.08 11.95 -45.54
N HIS A 233 36.51 10.81 -45.94
CA HIS A 233 37.20 9.51 -45.88
C HIS A 233 38.49 9.54 -46.68
N ARG A 234 38.44 10.25 -47.82
CA ARG A 234 39.61 10.56 -48.63
C ARG A 234 40.03 12.00 -48.37
N PRO A 235 41.27 12.27 -47.94
CA PRO A 235 41.70 13.63 -47.65
C PRO A 235 41.69 14.51 -48.91
N CYS A 236 41.27 15.75 -48.75
CA CYS A 236 41.37 16.80 -49.76
C CYS A 236 42.85 17.17 -49.95
N LEU A 237 43.31 17.20 -51.20
CA LEU A 237 44.69 17.49 -51.56
C LEU A 237 44.89 18.99 -51.81
N ASN A 238 46.15 19.40 -52.01
CA ASN A 238 46.53 20.76 -52.42
C ASN A 238 45.93 21.89 -51.55
N GLY A 239 45.78 21.64 -50.24
CA GLY A 239 45.24 22.62 -49.28
C GLY A 239 43.72 22.82 -49.35
N GLY A 240 42.98 21.89 -49.99
CA GLY A 240 41.52 21.85 -49.93
C GLY A 240 40.99 21.60 -48.51
N LYS A 241 39.79 22.09 -48.22
CA LYS A 241 39.10 21.88 -46.92
C LYS A 241 37.85 21.02 -47.12
N CYS A 242 37.65 20.05 -46.23
CA CYS A 242 36.42 19.26 -46.21
C CYS A 242 35.24 20.13 -45.76
N LEU A 243 34.17 20.22 -46.55
CA LEU A 243 32.96 20.99 -46.22
C LEU A 243 31.83 20.09 -45.71
N SER A 244 31.70 18.91 -46.31
CA SER A 244 30.73 17.88 -45.95
C SER A 244 31.38 16.51 -46.20
N PRO A 245 30.78 15.39 -45.74
CA PRO A 245 31.30 14.06 -45.99
C PRO A 245 31.64 13.88 -47.48
N ASP A 246 32.90 13.56 -47.74
CA ASP A 246 33.48 13.36 -49.07
C ASP A 246 33.32 14.51 -50.09
N SER A 247 33.12 15.74 -49.61
CA SER A 247 33.06 16.95 -50.43
C SER A 247 34.13 17.96 -50.05
N CYS A 248 35.04 18.23 -50.98
CA CYS A 248 36.18 19.13 -50.80
C CYS A 248 35.93 20.50 -51.43
N ARG A 249 36.21 21.56 -50.66
CA ARG A 249 36.40 22.90 -51.21
C ARG A 249 37.85 23.12 -51.61
N CYS A 250 38.06 23.25 -52.91
CA CYS A 250 39.38 23.47 -53.48
C CYS A 250 39.81 24.93 -53.42
N ARG A 251 41.11 25.14 -53.20
CA ARG A 251 41.75 26.45 -53.36
C ARG A 251 42.13 26.61 -54.84
N PRO A 252 41.80 27.73 -55.49
CA PRO A 252 42.31 28.01 -56.84
C PRO A 252 43.85 27.95 -56.88
N PRO A 253 44.47 27.43 -57.96
CA PRO A 253 43.85 26.98 -59.21
C PRO A 253 43.38 25.51 -59.20
N TYR A 254 43.26 24.84 -58.05
CA TYR A 254 42.92 23.41 -58.02
C TYR A 254 41.41 23.12 -58.14
N SER A 255 41.07 21.96 -58.70
CA SER A 255 39.72 21.42 -58.90
C SER A 255 39.69 19.89 -58.83
N GLY A 256 38.52 19.31 -59.04
CA GLY A 256 38.28 17.87 -58.87
C GLY A 256 37.64 17.55 -57.51
N PRO A 257 37.13 16.33 -57.33
CA PRO A 257 36.43 15.91 -56.11
C PRO A 257 37.31 15.95 -54.86
N ARG A 258 38.63 15.83 -55.02
CA ARG A 258 39.64 15.88 -53.95
C ARG A 258 40.66 17.00 -54.14
N CYS A 259 40.41 17.94 -55.05
CA CYS A 259 41.33 19.03 -55.38
C CYS A 259 42.66 18.54 -55.97
N GLU A 260 42.63 17.42 -56.69
CA GLU A 260 43.79 16.77 -57.31
C GLU A 260 44.22 17.43 -58.63
N GLU A 261 43.29 18.06 -59.35
CA GLU A 261 43.55 18.64 -60.66
C GLU A 261 43.96 20.11 -60.54
N ARG A 262 44.94 20.56 -61.32
CA ARG A 262 45.26 21.98 -61.46
C ARG A 262 44.56 22.53 -62.71
N LYS A 263 43.67 23.51 -62.54
CA LYS A 263 43.08 24.26 -63.66
C LYS A 263 44.20 24.97 -64.43
N LYS A 264 44.35 24.63 -65.70
CA LYS A 264 45.16 25.40 -66.64
C LYS A 264 44.36 26.64 -67.02
N VAL A 265 44.84 27.81 -66.60
CA VAL A 265 44.30 29.09 -67.07
C VAL A 265 44.92 29.30 -68.45
N PHE A 266 44.09 29.27 -69.49
CA PHE A 266 44.46 29.59 -70.87
C PHE A 266 44.19 31.07 -71.14
#